data_AF-A0A7Y9UT74-F1
#
_entry.id   AF-A0A7Y9UT74-F1
#
_cell.length_a   1.000
_cell.length_b   1.000
_cell.length_c   1.000
_cell.angle_alpha   90.00
_cell.angle_beta   90.00
_cell.angle_gamma   90.00
#
_symmetry.space_group_name_H-M   'P 1'
#
loop_
_entity.id
_entity.type
_entity.pdbx_description
1 polymer ?
#
loop_
_entity_poly.entity_id
_entity_poly.type
_entity_poly.pdbx_seq_one_letter_code
_entity_poly.pdbx_strand_id
1 'polypeptide(L)'
;MGPKHFENRARREWWSIHVEAWRRSGLGIRKYCRQHRLSENTFRRWLNVLADAKSLQAQAELQREERRQRHRKRRIRLSTGIRSKAVQAYWAMHVEAMNWSGMGLQAYAWAHGISRYSLR
;
A
#
# COMPACT_ATOMS: atom_id res chain seq x y z
N MET A 1 -16.44 23.95 -9.73
CA MET A 1 -15.33 24.49 -10.55
C MET A 1 -14.33 25.16 -9.61
N GLY A 2 -13.24 24.49 -9.24
CA GLY A 2 -12.17 25.12 -8.44
C GLY A 2 -11.42 26.16 -9.28
N PRO A 3 -10.91 27.26 -8.69
CA PRO A 3 -10.21 28.27 -9.47
C PRO A 3 -8.92 27.70 -10.08
N LYS A 4 -8.87 27.61 -11.42
CA LYS A 4 -7.73 27.14 -12.25
C LYS A 4 -6.37 27.77 -11.86
N HIS A 5 -6.37 28.89 -11.15
CA HIS A 5 -5.17 29.59 -10.68
C HIS A 5 -4.31 28.78 -9.68
N PHE A 6 -4.85 27.77 -9.01
CA PHE A 6 -4.12 26.95 -8.03
C PHE A 6 -3.46 25.69 -8.64
N GLU A 7 -3.67 25.43 -9.93
CA GLU A 7 -3.11 24.28 -10.65
C GLU A 7 -1.67 24.52 -11.13
N ASN A 8 -1.21 25.78 -11.13
CA ASN A 8 0.16 26.11 -11.51
C ASN A 8 1.15 25.53 -10.49
N ARG A 9 1.89 24.50 -10.93
CA ARG A 9 2.82 23.73 -10.10
C ARG A 9 3.95 24.56 -9.52
N ALA A 10 4.61 25.38 -10.33
CA ALA A 10 5.72 26.25 -9.88
C ALA A 10 5.24 27.25 -8.81
N ARG A 11 4.04 27.82 -9.01
CA ARG A 11 3.44 28.73 -8.02
C ARG A 11 3.09 28.00 -6.73
N ARG A 12 2.56 26.77 -6.81
CA ARG A 12 2.25 25.95 -5.64
C ARG A 12 3.50 25.58 -4.84
N GLU A 13 4.56 25.16 -5.51
CA GLU A 13 5.85 24.82 -4.90
C GLU A 13 6.48 26.05 -4.22
N TRP A 14 6.43 27.21 -4.87
CA TRP A 14 6.89 28.48 -4.31
C TRP A 14 6.13 28.87 -3.03
N TRP A 15 4.79 28.78 -3.04
CA TRP A 15 4.00 29.05 -1.84
C TRP A 15 4.20 28.00 -0.75
N SER A 16 4.42 26.72 -1.08
CA SER A 16 4.72 25.71 -0.06
C SER A 16 6.03 26.00 0.67
N ILE A 17 7.07 26.47 -0.04
CA ILE A 17 8.34 26.88 0.58
C ILE A 17 8.11 28.02 1.57
N HIS A 18 7.32 29.04 1.18
CA HIS A 18 7.00 30.15 2.08
C HIS A 18 6.18 29.72 3.29
N VAL A 19 5.23 28.79 3.13
CA VAL A 19 4.46 28.24 4.24
C VAL A 19 5.35 27.45 5.20
N GLU A 20 6.31 26.69 4.69
CA GLU A 20 7.29 25.97 5.52
C GLU A 20 8.26 26.90 6.24
N ALA A 21 8.82 27.88 5.53
CA ALA A 21 9.68 28.91 6.11
C ALA A 21 8.96 29.72 7.18
N TRP A 22 7.69 30.08 6.95
CA TRP A 22 6.84 30.73 7.94
C TRP A 22 6.65 29.86 9.19
N ARG A 23 6.28 28.58 9.02
CA ARG A 23 6.10 27.65 10.15
C ARG A 23 7.38 27.49 10.97
N ARG A 24 8.55 27.39 10.31
CA ARG A 24 9.86 27.31 10.97
C ARG A 24 10.23 28.60 11.70
N SER A 25 9.84 29.76 11.18
CA SER A 25 10.13 31.06 11.78
C SER A 25 9.36 31.34 13.07
N GLY A 26 8.22 30.67 13.29
CA GLY A 26 7.34 30.93 14.44
C GLY A 26 6.69 32.31 14.46
N LEU A 27 6.84 33.11 13.39
CA LEU A 27 6.30 34.47 13.30
C LEU A 27 4.79 34.43 13.06
N GLY A 28 4.08 35.47 13.51
CA GLY A 28 2.69 35.69 13.08
C GLY A 28 2.61 36.03 11.59
N ILE A 29 1.52 35.64 10.92
CA ILE A 29 1.32 35.80 9.46
C ILE A 29 1.63 37.23 8.99
N ARG A 30 1.12 38.24 9.69
CA ARG A 30 1.34 39.67 9.39
C ARG A 30 2.81 40.06 9.40
N LYS A 31 3.56 39.59 10.41
CA LYS A 31 4.98 39.90 10.57
C LYS A 31 5.81 39.22 9.48
N TYR A 32 5.52 37.95 9.20
CA TYR A 32 6.15 37.21 8.11
C TYR A 32 5.88 37.83 6.74
N CYS A 33 4.61 38.16 6.45
CA CYS A 33 4.24 38.79 5.17
C CYS A 33 4.89 40.16 4.98
N ARG A 34 4.99 40.99 6.03
CA ARG A 34 5.70 42.27 5.98
C ARG A 34 7.19 42.09 5.70
N GLN A 35 7.85 41.14 6.38
CA GLN A 35 9.28 40.88 6.21
C GLN A 35 9.62 40.36 4.80
N HIS A 36 8.78 39.51 4.24
CA HIS A 36 9.00 38.88 2.92
C HIS A 36 8.26 39.56 1.77
N ARG A 37 7.65 40.75 2.01
CA ARG A 37 6.89 41.54 1.03
C ARG A 37 5.79 40.73 0.32
N LEU A 38 5.07 39.92 1.10
CA LEU A 38 3.97 39.10 0.63
C LEU A 38 2.63 39.77 0.94
N SER A 39 1.65 39.55 0.08
CA SER A 39 0.25 39.90 0.36
C SER A 39 -0.32 38.94 1.40
N GLU A 40 -0.75 39.47 2.55
CA GLU A 40 -1.35 38.68 3.63
C GLU A 40 -2.59 37.89 3.16
N ASN A 41 -3.46 38.52 2.39
CA ASN A 41 -4.67 37.88 1.86
C ASN A 41 -4.33 36.71 0.91
N THR A 42 -3.32 36.90 0.08
CA THR A 42 -2.87 35.87 -0.85
C THR A 42 -2.23 34.71 -0.10
N PHE A 43 -1.39 35.01 0.90
CA PHE A 43 -0.75 34.00 1.75
C PHE A 43 -1.78 33.17 2.52
N ARG A 44 -2.80 33.81 3.13
CA ARG A 44 -3.90 33.11 3.82
C ARG A 44 -4.69 32.20 2.87
N ARG A 45 -4.96 32.67 1.65
CA ARG A 45 -5.67 31.85 0.64
C ARG A 45 -4.86 30.61 0.25
N TRP A 46 -3.55 30.75 0.06
CA TRP A 46 -2.66 29.62 -0.21
C TRP A 46 -2.45 28.70 0.99
N LEU A 47 -2.47 29.23 2.22
CA LEU A 47 -2.45 28.43 3.43
C LEU A 47 -3.65 27.48 3.49
N ASN A 48 -4.86 27.97 3.21
CA ASN A 48 -6.07 27.14 3.19
C ASN A 48 -5.99 26.07 2.10
N VAL A 49 -5.62 26.44 0.87
CA VAL A 49 -5.49 25.50 -0.24
C VAL A 49 -4.45 24.41 0.05
N LEU A 50 -3.32 24.75 0.66
CA LEU A 50 -2.28 23.78 1.00
C LEU A 50 -2.66 22.92 2.22
N ALA A 51 -3.43 23.46 3.17
CA ALA A 51 -3.97 22.70 4.29
C ALA A 51 -5.01 21.67 3.81
N ASP A 52 -5.92 22.08 2.93
CA ASP A 52 -6.91 21.20 2.30
C ASP A 52 -6.23 20.14 1.43
N ALA A 53 -5.17 20.50 0.69
CA ALA A 53 -4.40 19.54 -0.08
C ALA A 53 -3.72 18.48 0.82
N LYS A 54 -3.16 18.89 1.97
CA LYS A 54 -2.55 17.96 2.93
C LYS A 54 -3.58 17.06 3.61
N SER A 55 -4.75 17.59 3.95
CA SER A 55 -5.83 16.78 4.54
C SER A 55 -6.38 15.75 3.55
N LEU A 56 -6.56 16.13 2.27
CA LEU A 56 -6.94 15.21 1.20
C LEU A 56 -5.89 14.12 0.97
N GLN A 57 -4.59 14.46 1.01
CA GLN A 57 -3.51 13.48 0.93
C GLN A 57 -3.53 12.49 2.10
N ALA A 58 -3.72 12.98 3.32
CA ALA A 58 -3.83 12.14 4.51
C ALA A 58 -5.02 11.17 4.41
N GLN A 59 -6.18 11.66 3.97
CA GLN A 59 -7.36 10.81 3.73
C GLN A 59 -7.11 9.75 2.65
N ALA A 60 -6.43 10.11 1.56
CA ALA A 60 -6.09 9.17 0.50
C ALA A 60 -5.12 8.08 0.99
N GLU A 61 -4.16 8.43 1.84
CA GLU A 61 -3.23 7.46 2.42
C GLU A 61 -3.93 6.52 3.40
N LEU A 62 -4.81 7.04 4.26
CA LEU A 62 -5.67 6.21 5.13
C LEU A 62 -6.49 5.20 4.32
N GLN A 63 -7.12 5.63 3.22
CA GLN A 63 -7.86 4.71 2.36
C GLN A 63 -6.97 3.64 1.72
N ARG A 64 -5.72 3.97 1.36
CA ARG A 64 -4.77 2.98 0.84
C ARG A 64 -4.37 1.97 1.91
N GLU A 65 -4.13 2.43 3.13
CA GLU A 65 -3.84 1.55 4.27
C GLU A 65 -5.01 0.63 4.57
N GLU A 66 -6.25 1.13 4.57
CA GLU A 66 -7.45 0.30 4.71
C GLU A 66 -7.54 -0.78 3.62
N ARG A 67 -7.25 -0.43 2.36
CA ARG A 67 -7.19 -1.40 1.27
C ARG A 67 -6.12 -2.47 1.51
N ARG A 68 -4.91 -2.07 1.93
CA ARG A 68 -3.83 -3.01 2.29
C ARG A 68 -4.24 -3.94 3.43
N GLN A 69 -4.89 -3.40 4.47
CA GLN A 69 -5.39 -4.17 5.60
C GLN A 69 -6.48 -5.15 5.19
N ARG A 70 -7.41 -4.77 4.31
CA ARG A 70 -8.42 -5.68 3.75
C ARG A 70 -7.78 -6.83 2.98
N HIS A 71 -6.78 -6.56 2.14
CA HIS A 71 -6.04 -7.61 1.42
C HIS A 71 -5.28 -8.54 2.38
N ARG A 72 -4.63 -7.99 3.41
CA ARG A 72 -3.94 -8.78 4.44
C ARG A 72 -4.92 -9.69 5.18
N LYS A 73 -6.07 -9.16 5.64
CA LYS A 73 -7.13 -9.95 6.28
C LYS A 73 -7.68 -11.05 5.36
N ARG A 74 -7.86 -10.78 4.06
CA ARG A 74 -8.27 -11.80 3.07
C ARG A 74 -7.23 -12.92 2.91
N ARG A 75 -5.93 -12.60 2.85
CA ARG A 75 -4.85 -13.61 2.77
C ARG A 75 -4.80 -14.51 4.00
N ILE A 76 -5.10 -13.97 5.19
CA ILE A 76 -5.11 -14.72 6.46
C ILE A 76 -6.27 -15.74 6.51
N ARG A 77 -7.37 -15.56 5.76
CA ARG A 77 -8.54 -16.48 5.78
C ARG A 77 -8.23 -17.90 5.30
N LEU A 78 -7.14 -18.10 4.55
CA LEU A 78 -6.58 -19.42 4.31
C LEU A 78 -5.29 -19.50 5.13
N SER A 79 -5.40 -19.99 6.36
CA SER A 79 -4.23 -20.24 7.19
C SER A 79 -3.23 -21.07 6.37
N THR A 80 -1.98 -20.62 6.31
CA THR A 80 -0.89 -21.36 5.67
C THR A 80 -0.85 -22.80 6.18
N GLY A 81 -1.21 -23.04 7.44
CA GLY A 81 -1.32 -24.37 8.03
C GLY A 81 -2.41 -25.26 7.40
N ILE A 82 -3.57 -24.71 7.00
CA ILE A 82 -4.65 -25.48 6.35
C ILE A 82 -4.24 -25.89 4.93
N ARG A 83 -3.60 -24.97 4.17
CA ARG A 83 -3.04 -25.30 2.86
C ARG A 83 -1.93 -26.35 2.98
N SER A 84 -1.08 -26.23 3.99
CA SER A 84 -0.04 -27.21 4.29
C SER A 84 -0.63 -28.58 4.59
N LYS A 85 -1.69 -28.65 5.43
CA LYS A 85 -2.36 -29.91 5.77
C LYS A 85 -3.05 -30.56 4.58
N ALA A 86 -3.68 -29.78 3.71
CA ALA A 86 -4.30 -30.29 2.49
C ALA A 86 -3.27 -30.86 1.51
N VAL A 87 -2.13 -30.17 1.34
CA VAL A 87 -1.01 -30.65 0.52
C VAL A 87 -0.39 -31.91 1.12
N GLN A 88 -0.19 -31.96 2.43
CA GLN A 88 0.29 -33.16 3.13
C GLN A 88 -0.66 -34.35 2.95
N ALA A 89 -1.97 -34.14 3.11
CA ALA A 89 -2.97 -35.18 2.91
C ALA A 89 -2.97 -35.67 1.45
N TYR A 90 -2.91 -34.76 0.47
CA TYR A 90 -2.83 -35.12 -0.95
C TYR A 90 -1.63 -36.03 -1.25
N TRP A 91 -0.44 -35.70 -0.71
CA TRP A 91 0.75 -36.53 -0.90
C TRP A 91 0.69 -37.84 -0.13
N ALA A 92 0.20 -37.83 1.11
CA ALA A 92 0.01 -39.04 1.90
C ALA A 92 -0.90 -40.04 1.20
N MET A 93 -2.02 -39.57 0.62
CA MET A 93 -2.92 -40.42 -0.17
C MET A 93 -2.24 -41.06 -1.37
N HIS A 94 -1.37 -40.34 -2.07
CA HIS A 94 -0.61 -40.90 -3.19
C HIS A 94 0.42 -41.94 -2.74
N VAL A 95 1.08 -41.75 -1.59
CA VAL A 95 2.01 -42.73 -1.03
C VAL A 95 1.26 -44.01 -0.60
N GLU A 96 0.10 -43.88 0.04
CA GLU A 96 -0.75 -45.02 0.42
C GLU A 96 -1.26 -45.78 -0.81
N ALA A 97 -1.76 -45.07 -1.81
CA ALA A 97 -2.21 -45.68 -3.06
C ALA A 97 -1.08 -46.40 -3.80
N MET A 98 0.14 -45.85 -3.78
CA MET A 98 1.33 -46.52 -4.32
C MET A 98 1.60 -47.84 -3.58
N ASN A 99 1.57 -47.83 -2.25
CA ASN A 99 1.78 -49.03 -1.42
C ASN A 99 0.75 -50.12 -1.71
N TRP A 100 -0.53 -49.75 -1.90
CA TRP A 100 -1.58 -50.71 -2.25
C TRP A 100 -1.48 -51.23 -3.68
N SER A 101 -0.99 -50.42 -4.61
CA SER A 101 -0.83 -50.83 -6.00
C SER A 101 0.29 -51.86 -6.23
N GLY A 102 1.22 -51.99 -5.28
CA GLY A 102 2.44 -52.80 -5.44
C GLY A 102 3.40 -52.27 -6.51
N MET A 103 3.15 -51.09 -7.09
CA MET A 103 4.03 -50.47 -8.08
C MET A 103 5.25 -49.86 -7.40
N GLY A 104 6.42 -49.99 -8.05
CA GLY A 104 7.61 -49.24 -7.64
C GLY A 104 7.45 -47.73 -7.89
N LEU A 105 8.15 -46.91 -7.09
CA LEU A 105 8.10 -45.44 -7.11
C LEU A 105 8.12 -44.83 -8.53
N GLN A 106 8.99 -45.32 -9.40
CA GLN A 106 9.18 -44.77 -10.74
C GLN A 106 8.03 -45.13 -11.70
N ALA A 107 7.49 -46.35 -11.60
CA ALA A 107 6.34 -46.77 -12.39
C ALA A 107 5.07 -46.03 -11.97
N TYR A 108 4.87 -45.88 -10.66
CA TYR A 108 3.73 -45.14 -10.10
C TYR A 108 3.77 -43.65 -10.48
N ALA A 109 4.92 -43.00 -10.29
CA ALA A 109 5.11 -41.59 -10.64
C ALA A 109 4.86 -41.33 -12.14
N TRP A 110 5.35 -42.22 -13.01
CA TRP A 110 5.13 -42.11 -14.45
C TRP A 110 3.66 -42.30 -14.83
N ALA A 111 2.98 -43.32 -14.26
CA ALA A 111 1.58 -43.60 -14.54
C ALA A 111 0.64 -42.45 -14.13
N HIS A 112 0.94 -41.77 -13.02
CA HIS A 112 0.13 -40.64 -12.53
C HIS A 112 0.62 -39.26 -13.01
N GLY A 113 1.71 -39.19 -13.77
CA GLY A 113 2.26 -37.94 -14.29
C GLY A 113 2.84 -37.02 -13.21
N ILE A 114 3.36 -37.60 -12.12
CA ILE A 114 3.87 -36.85 -10.97
C ILE A 114 5.39 -37.01 -10.86
N SER A 115 6.08 -36.02 -10.30
CA SER A 115 7.52 -36.10 -10.05
C SER A 115 7.85 -37.17 -9.01
N ARG A 116 8.85 -38.00 -9.31
CA ARG A 116 9.39 -39.01 -8.35
C ARG A 116 9.88 -38.40 -7.03
N TYR A 117 10.23 -37.12 -7.05
CA TYR A 117 10.75 -36.40 -5.88
C TYR A 117 9.65 -35.89 -4.96
N SER A 118 8.39 -35.90 -5.42
CA SER A 118 7.25 -35.44 -4.63
C SER A 118 6.64 -36.53 -3.73
N LEU A 119 7.05 -37.78 -3.93
CA LEU A 119 6.59 -38.96 -3.17
C LEU A 119 7.61 -39.45 -2.12
N ARG A 120 8.66 -38.66 -1.86
CA ARG A 120 9.80 -39.01 -0.99
C ARG A 120 9.80 -38.21 0.30
#